data_AF-A0A1C7M0P8-F1
#
_entry.id   AF-A0A1C7M0P8-F1
#
_cell.length_a   1.000
_cell.length_b   1.000
_cell.length_c   1.000
_cell.angle_alpha   90.00
_cell.angle_beta   90.00
_cell.angle_gamma   90.00
#
_symmetry.space_group_name_H-M   'P 1'
#
loop_
_entity.id
_entity.type
_entity.pdbx_description
1 polymer ?
#
loop_
_entity_poly.entity_id
_entity_poly.type
_entity_poly.pdbx_seq_one_letter_code
_entity_poly.pdbx_strand_id
1 'polypeptide(L)'
;MDVDPTGSTAEDFVPSHALDALHLQIIDHFTAVLKEIADGVRKRTGDLAPAVSTSVHAPAHRRKEFNSWTIGDCLEYLGTKQVLRTSTPPLRVFLLRRNAERGWRRGQDWSRQDWMNALEALHDVGMKFQSGVLLRSLEAVMPHVFWIFNSPMRPTGI
;
A
#
# COMPACT_ATOMS: atom_id res chain seq x y z
N MET A 1 -12.21 39.41 0.69
CA MET A 1 -11.62 38.40 -0.20
C MET A 1 -10.46 37.82 0.55
N ASP A 2 -10.45 36.50 0.76
CA ASP A 2 -9.25 35.65 0.81
C ASP A 2 -9.74 34.21 1.00
N VAL A 3 -9.76 33.48 -0.11
CA VAL A 3 -9.92 32.02 -0.12
C VAL A 3 -8.51 31.46 -0.27
N ASP A 4 -7.95 30.97 0.84
CA ASP A 4 -6.69 30.23 0.83
C ASP A 4 -6.87 28.94 0.01
N PRO A 5 -6.13 28.74 -1.09
CA PRO A 5 -6.14 27.46 -1.79
C PRO A 5 -5.16 26.53 -1.08
N THR A 6 -5.58 25.89 0.01
CA THR A 6 -4.86 24.70 0.54
C THR A 6 -5.15 23.49 -0.33
N GLY A 7 -4.77 23.56 -1.60
CA GLY A 7 -4.66 22.42 -2.47
C GLY A 7 -3.22 21.95 -2.42
N SER A 8 -2.92 20.97 -1.57
CA SER A 8 -1.77 20.10 -1.82
C SER A 8 -2.07 19.35 -3.11
N THR A 9 -1.84 19.98 -4.25
CA THR A 9 -1.90 19.34 -5.55
C THR A 9 -0.85 18.24 -5.50
N ALA A 10 -1.30 17.01 -5.27
CA ALA A 10 -0.56 15.84 -5.66
C ALA A 10 -0.20 16.09 -7.13
N GLU A 11 1.04 16.48 -7.40
CA GLU A 11 1.50 16.70 -8.77
C GLU A 11 1.16 15.43 -9.54
N ASP A 12 0.22 15.55 -10.48
CA ASP A 12 -0.27 14.47 -11.32
C ASP A 12 0.91 13.90 -12.11
N PHE A 13 1.57 12.89 -11.55
CA PHE A 13 2.61 12.17 -12.24
C PHE A 13 1.94 11.44 -13.41
N VAL A 14 2.20 11.92 -14.63
CA VAL A 14 1.77 11.24 -15.85
C VAL A 14 2.66 10.01 -16.03
N PRO A 15 2.10 8.79 -15.96
CA PRO A 15 2.91 7.58 -16.11
C PRO A 15 3.58 7.53 -17.48
N SER A 16 4.91 7.53 -17.50
CA SER A 16 5.69 7.35 -18.73
C SER A 16 5.77 5.89 -19.17
N HIS A 17 5.51 4.96 -18.24
CA HIS A 17 5.64 3.52 -18.46
C HIS A 17 4.39 2.78 -17.94
N ALA A 18 4.01 1.67 -18.61
CA ALA A 18 2.85 0.87 -18.21
C ALA A 18 2.97 0.32 -16.78
N LEU A 19 4.19 -0.06 -16.37
CA LEU A 19 4.48 -0.46 -14.97
C LEU A 19 4.24 0.67 -13.98
N ASP A 20 4.52 1.92 -14.34
CA ASP A 20 4.30 3.04 -13.42
C ASP A 20 2.80 3.30 -13.23
N ALA A 21 2.02 3.23 -14.31
CA ALA A 21 0.57 3.37 -14.26
C ALA A 21 -0.04 2.26 -13.40
N LEU A 22 0.37 1.02 -13.64
CA LEU A 22 -0.10 -0.13 -12.87
C LEU A 22 0.31 -0.04 -11.40
N HIS A 23 1.53 0.42 -11.12
CA HIS A 23 2.00 0.56 -9.74
C HIS A 23 1.19 1.59 -8.95
N LEU A 24 0.85 2.73 -9.57
CA LEU A 24 -0.02 3.73 -8.95
C LEU A 24 -1.42 3.19 -8.67
N GLN A 25 -2.01 2.45 -9.62
CA GLN A 25 -3.31 1.80 -9.42
C GLN A 25 -3.28 0.81 -8.26
N ILE A 26 -2.19 0.03 -8.14
CA ILE A 26 -1.97 -0.90 -7.03
C ILE A 26 -1.84 -0.15 -5.70
N ILE A 27 -1.04 0.92 -5.65
CA ILE A 27 -0.88 1.74 -4.45
C ILE A 27 -2.25 2.25 -3.99
N ASP A 28 -3.01 2.89 -4.89
CA ASP A 28 -4.30 3.50 -4.55
C ASP A 28 -5.31 2.44 -4.08
N HIS A 29 -5.48 1.37 -4.85
CA HIS A 29 -6.45 0.32 -4.57
C HIS A 29 -6.12 -0.46 -3.30
N PHE A 30 -4.90 -1.02 -3.21
CA PHE A 30 -4.55 -1.88 -2.07
C PHE A 30 -4.36 -1.09 -0.79
N THR A 31 -4.03 0.21 -0.85
CA THR A 31 -4.05 1.06 0.36
C THR A 31 -5.46 1.18 0.92
N ALA A 32 -6.46 1.43 0.07
CA ALA A 32 -7.86 1.52 0.50
C ALA A 32 -8.33 0.19 1.10
N VAL A 33 -8.09 -0.93 0.40
CA VAL A 33 -8.50 -2.27 0.85
C VAL A 33 -7.81 -2.66 2.17
N LEU A 34 -6.51 -2.37 2.34
CA LEU A 34 -5.80 -2.66 3.58
C LEU A 34 -6.34 -1.84 4.76
N LYS A 35 -6.74 -0.59 4.51
CA LYS A 35 -7.39 0.25 5.53
C LYS A 35 -8.76 -0.31 5.91
N GLU A 36 -9.57 -0.76 4.95
CA GLU A 36 -10.86 -1.41 5.23
C GLU A 36 -10.69 -2.70 6.05
N ILE A 37 -9.68 -3.53 5.71
CA ILE A 37 -9.37 -4.74 6.49
C ILE A 37 -8.98 -4.36 7.91
N ALA A 38 -8.10 -3.36 8.08
CA ALA A 38 -7.69 -2.89 9.40
C ALA A 38 -8.88 -2.39 10.21
N ASP A 39 -9.78 -1.59 9.62
CA ASP A 39 -11.01 -1.12 10.28
C ASP A 39 -11.92 -2.28 10.70
N GLY A 40 -12.16 -3.24 9.80
CA GLY A 40 -12.97 -4.41 10.08
C GLY A 40 -12.37 -5.29 11.17
N VAL A 41 -11.04 -5.43 11.22
CA VAL A 41 -10.36 -6.14 12.32
C VAL A 41 -10.52 -5.38 13.63
N ARG A 42 -10.31 -4.05 13.65
CA ARG A 42 -10.49 -3.21 14.86
C ARG A 42 -11.90 -3.31 15.43
N LYS A 43 -12.92 -3.22 14.57
CA LYS A 43 -14.33 -3.35 14.97
C LYS A 43 -14.62 -4.70 15.59
N ARG A 44 -14.06 -5.79 15.04
CA ARG A 44 -14.23 -7.15 15.57
C ARG A 44 -13.49 -7.38 16.88
N THR A 45 -12.30 -6.81 17.05
CA THR A 45 -11.50 -6.98 18.27
C THR A 45 -11.86 -6.00 19.39
N GLY A 46 -12.73 -5.02 19.11
CA GLY A 46 -13.08 -3.97 20.08
C GLY A 46 -12.00 -2.90 20.24
N ASP A 47 -11.00 -2.83 19.36
CA ASP A 47 -9.90 -1.84 19.38
C ASP A 47 -10.33 -0.47 18.82
N LEU A 48 -11.60 -0.11 19.05
CA LEU A 48 -12.20 1.14 18.59
C LEU A 48 -11.64 2.35 19.34
N ALA A 49 -11.10 2.15 20.56
CA ALA A 49 -10.37 3.17 21.31
C ALA A 49 -9.31 2.52 22.23
N PRO A 50 -8.10 3.10 22.25
CA PRO A 50 -7.76 3.94 23.40
C PRO A 50 -7.44 5.36 22.95
N ALA A 51 -7.54 6.33 23.87
CA ALA A 51 -7.05 7.68 23.66
C ALA A 51 -5.66 7.64 23.00
N VAL A 52 -5.47 8.45 21.96
CA VAL A 52 -4.19 8.59 21.26
C VAL A 52 -3.07 8.63 22.31
N SER A 53 -2.20 7.62 22.29
CA SER A 53 -1.17 7.52 23.29
C SER A 53 -0.20 8.69 23.10
N THR A 54 -0.03 9.50 24.14
CA THR A 54 0.95 10.60 24.16
C THR A 54 2.38 10.09 24.33
N SER A 55 2.56 8.79 24.61
CA SER A 55 3.88 8.18 24.74
C SER A 55 4.58 8.11 23.39
N VAL A 56 5.80 8.67 23.33
CA VAL A 56 6.66 8.63 22.15
C VAL A 56 7.06 7.20 21.78
N HIS A 57 7.09 6.28 22.75
CA HIS A 57 7.45 4.88 22.56
C HIS A 57 6.27 3.98 22.15
N ALA A 58 5.05 4.52 22.07
CA ALA A 58 3.92 3.74 21.58
C ALA A 58 4.05 3.47 20.06
N PRO A 59 3.58 2.31 19.58
CA PRO A 59 3.49 2.02 18.14
C PRO A 59 2.76 3.12 17.38
N ALA A 60 3.13 3.36 16.12
CA ALA A 60 2.65 4.51 15.36
C ALA A 60 1.13 4.50 15.21
N HIS A 61 0.54 3.32 14.99
CA HIS A 61 -0.91 3.13 14.92
C HIS A 61 -1.66 3.47 16.23
N ARG A 62 -1.01 3.47 17.40
CA ARG A 62 -1.59 3.90 18.70
C ARG A 62 -1.42 5.38 19.00
N ARG A 63 -0.56 6.06 18.25
CA ARG A 63 -0.25 7.50 18.40
C ARG A 63 -1.09 8.38 17.47
N LYS A 64 -1.95 7.78 16.66
CA LYS A 64 -2.71 8.46 15.60
C LYS A 64 -4.14 7.97 15.57
N GLU A 65 -5.07 8.87 15.24
CA GLU A 65 -6.43 8.47 14.91
C GLU A 65 -6.45 7.64 13.63
N PHE A 66 -7.37 6.68 13.56
CA PHE A 66 -7.46 5.74 12.44
C PHE A 66 -7.61 6.42 11.07
N ASN A 67 -8.30 7.56 11.01
CA ASN A 67 -8.45 8.31 9.76
C ASN A 67 -7.10 8.78 9.20
N SER A 68 -6.13 9.04 10.07
CA SER A 68 -4.78 9.47 9.72
C SER A 68 -3.78 8.31 9.54
N TRP A 69 -4.22 7.06 9.62
CA TRP A 69 -3.34 5.92 9.41
C TRP A 69 -2.85 5.86 7.97
N THR A 70 -1.54 5.74 7.85
CA THR A 70 -0.82 5.41 6.62
C THR A 70 -0.89 3.91 6.36
N ILE A 71 -0.40 3.48 5.18
CA ILE A 71 -0.25 2.06 4.86
C ILE A 71 0.69 1.35 5.84
N GLY A 72 1.74 2.04 6.30
CA GLY A 72 2.67 1.52 7.30
C GLY A 72 1.97 1.27 8.64
N ASP A 73 1.14 2.21 9.10
CA ASP A 73 0.34 2.07 10.32
C ASP A 73 -0.65 0.89 10.21
N CYS A 74 -1.29 0.72 9.04
CA CYS A 74 -2.20 -0.40 8.80
C CYS A 74 -1.49 -1.75 8.84
N LEU A 75 -0.34 -1.88 8.16
CA LEU A 75 0.44 -3.12 8.14
C LEU A 75 1.04 -3.44 9.51
N GLU A 76 1.50 -2.44 10.25
CA GLU A 76 1.97 -2.60 11.63
C GLU A 76 0.84 -3.13 12.52
N TYR A 77 -0.34 -2.51 12.47
CA TYR A 77 -1.50 -2.94 13.24
C TYR A 77 -1.93 -4.37 12.89
N LEU A 78 -2.07 -4.69 11.61
CA LEU A 78 -2.41 -6.05 11.16
C LEU A 78 -1.34 -7.05 11.61
N GLY A 79 -0.06 -6.66 11.57
CA GLY A 79 1.06 -7.42 12.11
C GLY A 79 0.95 -7.76 13.60
N THR A 80 0.30 -6.91 14.40
CA THR A 80 0.02 -7.22 15.82
C THR A 80 -1.07 -8.27 16.01
N LYS A 81 -1.94 -8.46 15.00
CA LYS A 81 -3.06 -9.40 15.06
C LYS A 81 -2.71 -10.74 14.45
N GLN A 82 -1.93 -10.73 13.37
CA GLN A 82 -1.38 -11.93 12.75
C GLN A 82 0.02 -11.64 12.22
N VAL A 83 0.92 -12.61 12.37
CA VAL A 83 2.28 -12.51 11.84
C VAL A 83 2.20 -12.38 10.32
N LEU A 84 2.62 -11.24 9.77
CA LEU A 84 2.65 -11.02 8.31
C LEU A 84 3.93 -11.58 7.69
N ARG A 85 3.84 -12.10 6.48
CA ARG A 85 5.03 -12.46 5.71
C ARG A 85 5.91 -11.24 5.46
N THR A 86 7.21 -11.39 5.70
CA THR A 86 8.20 -10.38 5.32
C THR A 86 8.51 -10.52 3.83
N SER A 87 8.48 -9.41 3.10
CA SER A 87 8.85 -9.33 1.68
C SER A 87 10.10 -8.49 1.49
N THR A 88 10.82 -8.73 0.39
CA THR A 88 11.88 -7.84 -0.10
C THR A 88 11.47 -7.37 -1.50
N PRO A 89 11.17 -6.06 -1.70
CA PRO A 89 11.15 -4.98 -0.71
C PRO A 89 10.05 -5.17 0.35
N PRO A 90 10.15 -4.51 1.52
CA PRO A 90 9.05 -4.49 2.48
C PRO A 90 7.78 -3.91 1.86
N LEU A 91 6.63 -4.52 2.12
CA LEU A 91 5.36 -4.10 1.50
C LEU A 91 5.01 -2.63 1.75
N ARG A 92 5.37 -2.08 2.91
CA ARG A 92 5.21 -0.64 3.23
C ARG A 92 5.99 0.29 2.29
N VAL A 93 7.12 -0.17 1.75
CA VAL A 93 7.98 0.60 0.83
C VAL A 93 7.46 0.46 -0.60
N PHE A 94 7.03 -0.75 -0.98
CA PHE A 94 6.43 -0.98 -2.28
C PHE A 94 5.14 -0.17 -2.46
N LEU A 95 4.25 -0.18 -1.48
CA LEU A 95 2.99 0.57 -1.50
C LEU A 95 3.13 2.05 -1.10
N LEU A 96 4.35 2.56 -0.98
CA LEU A 96 4.56 3.94 -0.59
C LEU A 96 4.13 4.86 -1.75
N ARG A 97 3.33 5.89 -1.47
CA ARG A 97 3.00 6.93 -2.45
C ARG A 97 4.11 7.97 -2.52
N ARG A 98 4.26 8.63 -3.66
CA ARG A 98 5.19 9.76 -3.84
C ARG A 98 4.93 10.81 -2.74
N ASN A 99 6.02 11.35 -2.18
CA ASN A 99 6.03 12.36 -1.12
C ASN A 99 5.52 11.91 0.27
N ALA A 100 5.18 10.63 0.47
CA ALA A 100 4.77 10.14 1.79
C ALA A 100 5.96 9.96 2.73
N GLU A 101 7.04 9.27 2.29
CA GLU A 101 8.27 9.05 3.05
C GLU A 101 9.49 8.85 2.12
N ARG A 102 10.69 8.77 2.70
CA ARG A 102 11.93 8.44 1.97
C ARG A 102 11.90 6.97 1.53
N GLY A 103 12.28 6.70 0.27
CA GLY A 103 12.35 5.33 -0.27
C GLY A 103 11.30 5.00 -1.33
N TRP A 104 10.49 5.99 -1.74
CA TRP A 104 9.59 5.87 -2.88
C TRP A 104 10.37 5.54 -4.17
N ARG A 105 9.79 4.66 -5.00
CA ARG A 105 10.33 4.24 -6.30
C ARG A 105 9.21 4.14 -7.33
N ARG A 106 9.54 4.33 -8.62
CA ARG A 106 8.59 4.14 -9.72
C ARG A 106 8.30 2.66 -9.94
N GLY A 107 7.21 2.36 -10.64
CA GLY A 107 6.83 0.99 -10.95
C GLY A 107 7.88 0.25 -11.78
N GLN A 108 8.48 0.94 -12.74
CA GLN A 108 9.56 0.43 -13.59
C GLN A 108 10.91 0.26 -12.87
N ASP A 109 11.11 0.95 -11.74
CA ASP A 109 12.36 0.82 -10.97
C ASP A 109 12.40 -0.50 -10.20
N TRP A 110 11.25 -1.13 -9.96
CA TRP A 110 11.15 -2.42 -9.28
C TRP A 110 11.44 -3.57 -10.23
N SER A 111 12.25 -4.54 -9.77
CA SER A 111 12.47 -5.76 -10.54
C SER A 111 11.19 -6.59 -10.59
N ARG A 112 11.07 -7.47 -11.60
CA ARG A 112 9.96 -8.43 -11.68
C ARG A 112 9.84 -9.26 -10.39
N GLN A 113 10.95 -9.63 -9.77
CA GLN A 113 10.94 -10.39 -8.51
C GLN A 113 10.39 -9.55 -7.35
N ASP A 114 10.72 -8.26 -7.28
CA ASP A 114 10.19 -7.35 -6.25
C ASP A 114 8.67 -7.25 -6.33
N TRP A 115 8.13 -7.13 -7.55
CA TRP A 115 6.69 -7.15 -7.82
C TRP A 115 6.04 -8.43 -7.33
N MET A 116 6.61 -9.59 -7.69
CA MET A 116 6.09 -10.89 -7.27
C MET A 116 6.12 -11.05 -5.74
N ASN A 117 7.22 -10.66 -5.10
CA ASN A 117 7.35 -10.72 -3.64
C ASN A 117 6.30 -9.85 -2.93
N ALA A 118 6.01 -8.66 -3.46
CA ALA A 118 5.01 -7.76 -2.89
C ALA A 118 3.59 -8.31 -3.06
N LEU A 119 3.24 -8.82 -4.24
CA LEU A 119 1.92 -9.42 -4.52
C LEU A 119 1.70 -10.68 -3.70
N GLU A 120 2.73 -11.50 -3.49
CA GLU A 120 2.67 -12.68 -2.65
C GLU A 120 2.48 -12.32 -1.16
N ALA A 121 3.12 -11.25 -0.69
CA ALA A 121 2.89 -10.73 0.66
C ALA A 121 1.46 -10.17 0.83
N LEU A 122 0.92 -9.49 -0.18
CA LEU A 122 -0.49 -9.08 -0.20
C LEU A 122 -1.42 -10.30 -0.17
N HIS A 123 -1.10 -11.34 -0.93
CA HIS A 123 -1.88 -12.58 -0.93
C HIS A 123 -1.90 -13.22 0.46
N ASP A 124 -0.76 -13.28 1.14
CA ASP A 124 -0.64 -13.78 2.52
C ASP A 124 -1.54 -12.97 3.48
N VAL A 125 -1.56 -11.64 3.37
CA VAL A 125 -2.49 -10.78 4.14
C VAL A 125 -3.94 -11.14 3.83
N GLY A 126 -4.29 -11.28 2.55
CA GLY A 126 -5.63 -11.66 2.10
C GLY A 126 -6.11 -12.98 2.69
N MET A 127 -5.24 -13.99 2.68
CA MET A 127 -5.52 -15.31 3.25
C MET A 127 -5.70 -15.25 4.78
N LYS A 128 -4.77 -14.59 5.48
CA LYS A 128 -4.79 -14.49 6.95
C LYS A 128 -6.02 -13.79 7.48
N PHE A 129 -6.43 -12.71 6.82
CA PHE A 129 -7.61 -11.94 7.23
C PHE A 129 -8.89 -12.33 6.49
N GLN A 130 -8.83 -13.38 5.66
CA GLN A 130 -9.94 -13.90 4.86
C GLN A 130 -10.63 -12.80 4.02
N SER A 131 -9.83 -11.87 3.47
CA SER A 131 -10.34 -10.76 2.67
C SER A 131 -10.56 -11.21 1.24
N GLY A 132 -11.80 -11.60 0.92
CA GLY A 132 -12.19 -11.97 -0.44
C GLY A 132 -12.02 -10.82 -1.44
N VAL A 133 -12.16 -9.56 -1.01
CA VAL A 133 -11.93 -8.38 -1.87
C VAL A 133 -10.46 -8.29 -2.26
N LEU A 134 -9.55 -8.45 -1.29
CA LEU A 134 -8.10 -8.37 -1.56
C LEU A 134 -7.66 -9.51 -2.48
N LEU A 135 -8.10 -10.74 -2.21
CA LEU A 135 -7.74 -11.91 -3.01
C LEU A 135 -8.23 -11.80 -4.46
N ARG A 136 -9.50 -11.44 -4.68
CA ARG A 136 -10.03 -11.21 -6.04
C ARG A 136 -9.30 -10.07 -6.77
N SER A 137 -8.91 -9.03 -6.04
CA SER A 137 -8.16 -7.92 -6.62
C SER A 137 -6.77 -8.37 -7.09
N LEU A 138 -6.10 -9.25 -6.34
CA LEU A 138 -4.83 -9.85 -6.75
C LEU A 138 -4.97 -10.76 -7.96
N GLU A 139 -6.00 -11.60 -8.00
CA GLU A 139 -6.32 -12.45 -9.16
C GLU A 139 -6.52 -11.63 -10.43
N ALA A 140 -7.15 -10.46 -10.33
CA ALA A 140 -7.33 -9.55 -11.45
C ALA A 140 -6.01 -8.86 -11.88
N VAL A 141 -5.15 -8.48 -10.93
CA VAL A 141 -3.91 -7.72 -11.21
C VAL A 141 -2.79 -8.61 -11.76
N MET A 142 -2.69 -9.86 -11.28
CA MET A 142 -1.60 -10.79 -11.63
C MET A 142 -1.40 -10.99 -13.14
N PRO A 143 -2.45 -11.24 -13.95
CA PRO A 143 -2.32 -11.34 -15.40
C PRO A 143 -1.75 -10.07 -16.05
N HIS A 144 -2.13 -8.89 -15.56
CA HIS A 144 -1.63 -7.62 -16.10
C HIS A 144 -0.15 -7.42 -15.82
N VAL A 145 0.30 -7.74 -14.60
CA VAL A 145 1.73 -7.69 -14.24
C VAL A 145 2.54 -8.62 -15.15
N PHE A 146 2.09 -9.87 -15.32
CA PHE A 146 2.75 -10.84 -16.19
C PHE A 146 2.79 -10.38 -17.64
N TRP A 147 1.67 -9.84 -18.15
CA TRP A 147 1.57 -9.36 -19.53
C TRP A 147 2.53 -8.18 -19.80
N ILE A 148 2.60 -7.19 -18.90
CA ILE A 148 3.50 -6.04 -19.05
C ILE A 148 4.97 -6.47 -19.05
N PHE A 149 5.37 -7.39 -18.16
CA PHE A 149 6.76 -7.87 -18.11
C PHE A 149 7.18 -8.73 -19.30
N ASN A 150 6.24 -9.41 -19.97
CA ASN A 150 6.54 -10.22 -21.15
C ASN A 150 6.34 -9.47 -22.47
N SER A 151 5.75 -8.27 -22.44
CA SER A 151 5.64 -7.43 -23.62
C SER A 151 7.02 -6.85 -23.96
N PRO A 152 7.41 -6.80 -25.26
CA PRO A 152 8.65 -6.16 -25.66
C PRO A 152 8.61 -4.69 -25.22
N MET A 153 9.37 -4.35 -24.20
CA MET A 153 9.44 -2.99 -23.69
C MET A 153 10.00 -2.11 -24.80
N ARG A 154 9.25 -1.06 -25.20
CA ARG A 154 9.80 -0.07 -26.13
C ARG A 154 11.08 0.49 -25.51
N PRO A 155 12.17 0.67 -26.29
CA PRO A 155 13.36 1.30 -25.78
C PRO A 155 12.97 2.67 -25.24
N THR A 156 13.10 2.87 -23.93
CA THR A 156 13.06 4.20 -23.33
C THR A 156 14.36 4.87 -23.76
N GLY A 157 14.25 5.78 -24.74
CA GLY A 157 15.38 6.48 -25.32
C GLY A 157 16.21 7.21 -24.27
N ILE A 158 17.54 7.13 -24.45
CA ILE A 158 18.57 7.97 -23.83
C ILE A 158 18.27 9.45 -24.11
#